data_AF-A0A482VEJ7-F1
#
_entry.id   AF-A0A482VEJ7-F1
#
_cell.length_a   1.000
_cell.length_b   1.000
_cell.length_c   1.000
_cell.angle_alpha   90.00
_cell.angle_beta   90.00
_cell.angle_gamma   90.00
#
_symmetry.space_group_name_H-M   'P 1'
#
loop_
_entity.id
_entity.type
_entity.pdbx_description
1 polymer ?
#
loop_
_entity_poly.entity_id
_entity_poly.type
_entity_poly.pdbx_seq_one_letter_code
_entity_poly.pdbx_strand_id
1 'polypeptide(L)'
;VFSPLSKIFPKFQHKISIIKGEISLSDLGISPDDKAKILEKVNVIYNVAATVRFDEKITTATKINIRATRDLLKIARQCKHLESFVHVSTAYTNCNLEEIDEVFYKPPITADELIEMVETMPEEVLLTKTREILGDWPNTYTFTKAIAENAVKEYSKNLPVCLVRPAIVIATYKEPLRSWIDNLYGATGIVVGAGTGLLKTLHCDKKKSAEVVPGDYVINNMIAASYQTAMDKNKEEVNIYNYVS
;
A
#
# COMPACT_ATOMS: atom_id res chain seq x y z
N VAL A 1 15.26 -11.36 -12.84
CA VAL A 1 15.29 -10.18 -11.94
C VAL A 1 16.50 -10.16 -11.02
N PHE A 2 16.83 -11.24 -10.29
CA PHE A 2 17.90 -11.22 -9.26
C PHE A 2 19.34 -11.47 -9.76
N SER A 3 19.56 -11.74 -11.05
CA SER A 3 20.93 -11.97 -11.58
C SER A 3 21.89 -10.78 -11.39
N PRO A 4 21.47 -9.51 -11.59
CA PRO A 4 22.31 -8.37 -11.23
C PRO A 4 22.63 -8.33 -9.73
N LEU A 5 21.64 -8.63 -8.87
CA LEU A 5 21.83 -8.64 -7.42
C LEU A 5 22.83 -9.70 -6.97
N SER A 6 22.82 -10.89 -7.58
CA SER A 6 23.77 -11.95 -7.26
C SER A 6 25.21 -11.64 -7.70
N LYS A 7 25.41 -10.73 -8.66
CA LYS A 7 26.75 -10.25 -9.04
C LYS A 7 27.32 -9.26 -8.03
N ILE A 8 26.46 -8.39 -7.48
CA ILE A 8 26.86 -7.35 -6.51
C ILE A 8 26.96 -7.94 -5.10
N PHE A 9 26.00 -8.79 -4.73
CA PHE A 9 25.92 -9.46 -3.43
C PHE A 9 25.74 -10.97 -3.61
N PRO A 10 26.82 -11.75 -3.84
CA PRO A 10 26.73 -13.18 -4.13
C PRO A 10 26.00 -14.01 -3.06
N LYS A 11 26.00 -13.54 -1.81
CA LYS A 11 25.39 -14.18 -0.65
C LYS A 11 24.12 -13.48 -0.15
N PHE A 12 23.43 -12.70 -1.00
CA PHE A 12 22.25 -11.93 -0.59
C PHE A 12 21.14 -12.80 0.02
N GLN A 13 21.03 -14.06 -0.39
CA GLN A 13 20.05 -15.01 0.13
C GLN A 13 20.18 -15.24 1.64
N HIS A 14 21.38 -15.13 2.21
CA HIS A 14 21.60 -15.24 3.65
C HIS A 14 21.03 -14.05 4.44
N LYS A 15 20.69 -12.94 3.75
CA LYS A 15 20.02 -11.77 4.33
C LYS A 15 18.49 -11.88 4.23
N ILE A 16 17.96 -12.94 3.60
CA ILE A 16 16.53 -13.16 3.41
C ILE A 16 16.07 -14.20 4.42
N SER A 17 15.09 -13.84 5.24
CA SER A 17 14.35 -14.77 6.09
C SER A 17 12.88 -14.70 5.70
N ILE A 18 12.30 -15.85 5.38
CA ILE A 18 10.89 -15.93 4.97
C ILE A 18 10.05 -16.18 6.21
N ILE A 19 9.04 -15.35 6.40
CA ILE A 19 7.98 -15.54 7.39
C ILE A 19 6.72 -15.92 6.63
N LYS A 20 6.13 -17.06 7.00
CA LYS A 20 4.86 -17.49 6.41
C LYS A 20 3.72 -16.72 7.10
N GLY A 21 2.80 -16.20 6.31
CA GLY A 21 1.62 -15.50 6.78
C GLY A 21 0.57 -15.40 5.67
N GLU A 22 -0.65 -15.11 6.07
CA GLU A 22 -1.77 -14.78 5.19
C GLU A 22 -2.40 -13.49 5.73
N ILE A 23 -2.24 -12.41 4.98
CA ILE A 23 -2.64 -11.07 5.41
C ILE A 23 -4.16 -10.94 5.55
N SER A 24 -4.94 -11.81 4.88
CA SER A 24 -6.38 -11.87 5.05
C SER A 24 -6.85 -12.60 6.31
N LEU A 25 -5.94 -13.13 7.15
CA LEU A 25 -6.24 -13.75 8.44
C LEU A 25 -5.94 -12.79 9.61
N SER A 26 -6.43 -13.11 10.80
CA SER A 26 -6.10 -12.37 12.03
C SER A 26 -4.61 -12.47 12.33
N ASP A 27 -4.01 -11.42 12.89
CA ASP A 27 -2.56 -11.39 13.20
C ASP A 27 -1.69 -11.73 11.98
N LEU A 28 -2.19 -11.42 10.78
CA LEU A 28 -1.53 -11.67 9.48
C LEU A 28 -1.23 -13.16 9.21
N GLY A 29 -1.88 -14.08 9.93
CA GLY A 29 -1.67 -15.52 9.81
C GLY A 29 -0.24 -15.97 10.15
N ILE A 30 0.51 -15.15 10.90
CA ILE A 30 1.91 -15.43 11.26
C ILE A 30 1.96 -16.37 12.47
N SER A 31 2.91 -17.31 12.47
CA SER A 31 3.12 -18.22 13.60
C SER A 31 3.59 -17.46 14.87
N PRO A 32 3.28 -17.95 16.08
CA PRO A 32 3.76 -17.31 17.32
C PRO A 32 5.29 -17.16 17.36
N ASP A 33 6.02 -18.16 16.88
CA ASP A 33 7.49 -18.15 16.84
C ASP A 33 8.04 -17.09 15.89
N ASP A 34 7.43 -16.92 14.71
CA ASP A 34 7.85 -15.87 13.78
C ASP A 34 7.43 -14.49 14.25
N LYS A 35 6.26 -14.35 14.88
CA LYS A 35 5.84 -13.11 15.55
C LYS A 35 6.87 -12.72 16.60
N ALA A 36 7.32 -13.65 17.45
CA ALA A 36 8.37 -13.38 18.43
C ALA A 36 9.68 -12.89 17.79
N LYS A 37 10.10 -13.47 16.65
CA LYS A 37 11.28 -13.00 15.90
C LYS A 37 11.08 -11.58 15.38
N ILE A 38 9.90 -11.24 14.87
CA ILE A 38 9.57 -9.89 14.40
C ILE A 38 9.71 -8.89 15.55
N LEU A 39 9.06 -9.18 16.68
CA LEU A 39 9.06 -8.29 17.85
C LEU A 39 10.48 -8.04 18.40
N GLU A 40 11.34 -9.06 18.33
CA GLU A 40 12.72 -8.98 18.81
C GLU A 40 13.67 -8.26 17.84
N LYS A 41 13.54 -8.50 16.53
CA LYS A 41 14.61 -8.20 15.57
C LYS A 41 14.30 -7.11 14.55
N VAL A 42 13.04 -6.70 14.39
CA VAL A 42 12.66 -5.78 13.32
C VAL A 42 12.84 -4.32 13.74
N ASN A 43 13.62 -3.59 12.94
CA ASN A 43 13.84 -2.15 13.09
C ASN A 43 12.99 -1.33 12.11
N VAL A 44 12.77 -1.84 10.90
CA VAL A 44 12.06 -1.09 9.84
C VAL A 44 11.00 -1.98 9.21
N ILE A 45 9.79 -1.45 9.07
CA ILE A 45 8.66 -2.13 8.45
C ILE A 45 8.25 -1.36 7.19
N TYR A 46 8.21 -2.04 6.06
CA TYR A 46 7.58 -1.52 4.83
C TYR A 46 6.27 -2.26 4.60
N ASN A 47 5.15 -1.59 4.84
CA ASN A 47 3.81 -2.12 4.57
C ASN A 47 3.40 -1.79 3.13
N VAL A 48 3.71 -2.71 2.21
CA VAL A 48 3.46 -2.57 0.76
C VAL A 48 2.33 -3.49 0.27
N ALA A 49 1.98 -4.52 1.05
CA ALA A 49 1.01 -5.52 0.65
C ALA A 49 -0.40 -4.92 0.59
N ALA A 50 -1.08 -5.11 -0.55
CA ALA A 50 -2.45 -4.67 -0.78
C ALA A 50 -3.07 -5.49 -1.92
N THR A 51 -4.39 -5.60 -1.95
CA THR A 51 -5.11 -5.90 -3.18
C THR A 51 -5.31 -4.60 -3.95
N VAL A 52 -4.86 -4.60 -5.21
CA VAL A 52 -4.89 -3.44 -6.13
C VAL A 52 -5.97 -3.56 -7.19
N ARG A 53 -6.86 -4.54 -7.05
CA ARG A 53 -7.98 -4.77 -7.98
C ARG A 53 -9.08 -3.75 -7.71
N PHE A 54 -9.55 -3.09 -8.77
CA PHE A 54 -10.60 -2.06 -8.65
C PHE A 54 -11.99 -2.66 -8.37
N ASP A 55 -12.19 -3.92 -8.73
CA ASP A 55 -13.43 -4.69 -8.59
C ASP A 55 -13.36 -5.78 -7.51
N GLU A 56 -12.37 -5.71 -6.61
CA GLU A 56 -12.28 -6.64 -5.49
C GLU A 56 -13.52 -6.56 -4.60
N LYS A 57 -13.92 -7.71 -4.04
CA LYS A 57 -15.01 -7.75 -3.06
C LYS A 57 -14.66 -6.87 -1.86
N ILE A 58 -15.59 -6.05 -1.40
CA ILE A 58 -15.38 -5.16 -0.24
C ILE A 58 -14.94 -5.94 1.00
N THR A 59 -15.42 -7.18 1.17
CA THR A 59 -15.04 -8.11 2.24
C THR A 59 -13.55 -8.45 2.20
N THR A 60 -13.07 -8.89 1.04
CA THR A 60 -11.66 -9.22 0.80
C THR A 60 -10.77 -8.00 0.90
N ALA A 61 -11.14 -6.90 0.24
CA ALA A 61 -10.37 -5.66 0.24
C ALA A 61 -10.25 -5.05 1.64
N THR A 62 -11.30 -5.11 2.45
CA THR A 62 -11.27 -4.66 3.85
C THR A 62 -10.28 -5.48 4.68
N LYS A 63 -10.32 -6.82 4.56
CA LYS A 63 -9.38 -7.70 5.29
C LYS A 63 -7.93 -7.44 4.90
N ILE A 64 -7.66 -7.31 3.60
CA ILE A 64 -6.29 -7.16 3.07
C ILE A 64 -5.75 -5.75 3.26
N ASN A 65 -6.48 -4.70 2.87
CA ASN A 65 -5.95 -3.34 2.85
C ASN A 65 -6.06 -2.65 4.21
N ILE A 66 -7.12 -2.94 4.98
CA ILE A 66 -7.47 -2.21 6.21
C ILE A 66 -7.10 -3.02 7.44
N ARG A 67 -7.68 -4.21 7.61
CA ARG A 67 -7.45 -5.04 8.82
C ARG A 67 -6.00 -5.45 8.94
N ALA A 68 -5.37 -5.91 7.85
CA ALA A 68 -3.95 -6.24 7.86
C ALA A 68 -3.06 -5.03 8.23
N THR A 69 -3.38 -3.83 7.73
CA THR A 69 -2.65 -2.60 8.09
C THR A 69 -2.77 -2.32 9.58
N ARG A 70 -3.99 -2.38 10.15
CA ARG A 70 -4.24 -2.21 11.58
C ARG A 70 -3.48 -3.25 12.42
N ASP A 71 -3.58 -4.52 12.04
CA ASP A 71 -2.96 -5.62 12.79
C ASP A 71 -1.43 -5.54 12.71
N LEU A 72 -0.86 -5.13 11.56
CA LEU A 72 0.57 -4.89 11.42
C LEU A 72 1.04 -3.69 12.27
N LEU A 73 0.25 -2.62 12.39
CA LEU A 73 0.55 -1.51 13.31
C LEU A 73 0.52 -1.95 14.78
N LYS A 74 -0.41 -2.83 15.14
CA LYS A 74 -0.46 -3.45 16.49
C LYS A 74 0.78 -4.30 16.76
N ILE A 75 1.29 -5.02 15.76
CA ILE A 75 2.56 -5.77 15.85
C ILE A 75 3.74 -4.79 15.95
N ALA A 76 3.79 -3.77 15.10
CA ALA A 76 4.85 -2.76 15.08
C ALA A 76 5.01 -2.07 16.44
N ARG A 77 3.90 -1.77 17.12
CA ARG A 77 3.90 -1.19 18.47
C ARG A 77 4.61 -2.06 19.52
N GLN A 78 4.63 -3.37 19.31
CA GLN A 78 5.26 -4.32 20.23
C GLN A 78 6.73 -4.60 19.87
N CYS A 79 7.23 -4.11 18.73
CA CYS A 79 8.62 -4.29 18.33
C CYS A 79 9.56 -3.50 19.22
N LYS A 80 10.59 -4.16 19.76
CA LYS A 80 11.54 -3.57 20.72
C LYS A 80 12.41 -2.46 20.14
N HIS A 81 12.66 -2.50 18.84
CA HIS A 81 13.65 -1.67 18.17
C HIS A 81 13.12 -0.97 16.93
N LEU A 82 11.80 -0.74 16.86
CA LEU A 82 11.18 -0.08 15.71
C LEU A 82 11.70 1.36 15.58
N GLU A 83 12.33 1.65 14.45
CA GLU A 83 12.84 2.96 14.07
C GLU A 83 12.01 3.59 12.95
N SER A 84 11.33 2.80 12.12
CA SER A 84 10.50 3.33 11.02
C SER A 84 9.44 2.34 10.54
N PHE A 85 8.25 2.84 10.28
CA PHE A 85 7.16 2.16 9.61
C PHE A 85 6.72 2.98 8.39
N VAL A 86 6.86 2.42 7.21
CA VAL A 86 6.43 3.05 5.96
C VAL A 86 5.14 2.38 5.50
N HIS A 87 4.02 3.11 5.49
CA HIS A 87 2.80 2.66 4.83
C HIS A 87 2.78 3.15 3.37
N VAL A 88 2.72 2.22 2.42
CA VAL A 88 2.52 2.58 1.01
C VAL A 88 1.03 2.70 0.75
N SER A 89 0.59 3.92 0.49
CA SER A 89 -0.76 4.26 0.07
C SER A 89 -0.82 4.47 -1.46
N THR A 90 -1.59 5.45 -1.94
CA THR A 90 -1.63 5.87 -3.34
C THR A 90 -2.07 7.33 -3.43
N ALA A 91 -1.60 8.06 -4.44
CA ALA A 91 -2.05 9.43 -4.71
C ALA A 91 -3.56 9.52 -5.02
N TYR A 92 -4.21 8.39 -5.30
CA TYR A 92 -5.62 8.30 -5.66
C TYR A 92 -6.56 7.99 -4.48
N THR A 93 -6.08 7.99 -3.23
CA THR A 93 -6.93 7.67 -2.07
C THR A 93 -8.10 8.63 -1.95
N ASN A 94 -7.92 9.91 -2.25
CA ASN A 94 -8.97 10.92 -2.17
C ASN A 94 -9.34 11.45 -3.57
N CYS A 95 -9.34 10.59 -4.59
CA CYS A 95 -9.64 10.96 -5.98
C CYS A 95 -11.09 11.44 -6.24
N ASN A 96 -11.95 11.41 -5.22
CA ASN A 96 -13.24 12.06 -5.19
C ASN A 96 -13.14 13.58 -4.94
N LEU A 97 -11.97 14.09 -4.55
CA LEU A 97 -11.67 15.51 -4.37
C LEU A 97 -10.90 16.06 -5.59
N GLU A 98 -11.01 17.37 -5.82
CA GLU A 98 -10.27 18.04 -6.90
C GLU A 98 -8.80 18.29 -6.53
N GLU A 99 -8.53 18.63 -5.27
CA GLU A 99 -7.20 18.92 -4.74
C GLU A 99 -6.90 18.00 -3.55
N ILE A 100 -5.70 17.42 -3.53
CA ILE A 100 -5.26 16.43 -2.54
C ILE A 100 -3.91 16.84 -1.97
N ASP A 101 -3.93 17.36 -0.75
CA ASP A 101 -2.75 17.74 0.03
C ASP A 101 -2.17 16.55 0.80
N GLU A 102 -0.97 16.74 1.33
CA GLU A 102 -0.26 15.80 2.21
C GLU A 102 -0.82 15.81 3.64
N VAL A 103 -2.13 15.64 3.76
CA VAL A 103 -2.87 15.57 5.03
C VAL A 103 -3.72 14.31 5.10
N PHE A 104 -4.12 13.92 6.31
CA PHE A 104 -5.13 12.88 6.49
C PHE A 104 -6.53 13.46 6.31
N TYR A 105 -7.29 12.84 5.42
CA TYR A 105 -8.70 13.16 5.20
C TYR A 105 -9.59 12.30 6.09
N LYS A 106 -10.64 12.92 6.65
CA LYS A 106 -11.63 12.21 7.48
C LYS A 106 -12.39 11.21 6.59
N PRO A 107 -12.44 9.92 6.95
CA PRO A 107 -13.13 8.93 6.16
C PRO A 107 -14.64 8.96 6.46
N PRO A 108 -15.48 8.45 5.56
CA PRO A 108 -16.93 8.34 5.80
C PRO A 108 -17.27 7.30 6.87
N ILE A 109 -16.39 6.32 7.09
CA ILE A 109 -16.50 5.25 8.07
C ILE A 109 -15.10 4.97 8.64
N THR A 110 -14.98 4.68 9.94
CA THR A 110 -13.68 4.34 10.52
C THR A 110 -13.22 2.94 10.09
N ALA A 111 -11.93 2.66 10.28
CA ALA A 111 -11.37 1.36 9.96
C ALA A 111 -12.04 0.24 10.77
N ASP A 112 -12.26 0.44 12.07
CA ASP A 112 -12.85 -0.58 12.93
C ASP A 112 -14.34 -0.82 12.63
N GLU A 113 -15.12 0.24 12.37
CA GLU A 113 -16.53 0.10 11.96
C GLU A 113 -16.68 -0.70 10.67
N LEU A 114 -15.84 -0.44 9.66
CA LEU A 114 -15.90 -1.18 8.40
C LEU A 114 -15.43 -2.64 8.56
N ILE A 115 -14.41 -2.88 9.40
CA ILE A 115 -13.97 -4.24 9.72
C ILE A 115 -15.09 -5.01 10.42
N GLU A 116 -15.73 -4.42 11.43
CA GLU A 116 -16.85 -5.03 12.15
C GLU A 116 -18.03 -5.31 11.22
N MET A 117 -18.39 -4.35 10.35
CA MET A 117 -19.44 -4.53 9.35
C MET A 117 -19.16 -5.75 8.44
N VAL A 118 -17.92 -5.88 7.95
CA VAL A 118 -17.49 -6.98 7.08
C VAL A 118 -17.43 -8.33 7.80
N GLU A 119 -17.19 -8.34 9.12
CA GLU A 119 -17.09 -9.57 9.91
C GLU A 119 -18.43 -10.07 10.44
N THR A 120 -19.41 -9.17 10.57
CA THR A 120 -20.73 -9.48 11.18
C THR A 120 -21.84 -9.68 10.16
N MET A 121 -21.77 -9.03 8.99
CA MET A 121 -22.81 -9.11 7.97
C MET A 121 -22.54 -10.24 6.95
N PRO A 122 -23.60 -10.89 6.41
CA PRO A 122 -23.45 -11.83 5.30
C PRO A 122 -22.84 -11.16 4.05
N GLU A 123 -21.95 -11.86 3.36
CA GLU A 123 -21.23 -11.32 2.21
C GLU A 123 -22.18 -10.85 1.10
N GLU A 124 -23.29 -11.57 0.87
CA GLU A 124 -24.29 -11.25 -0.14
C GLU A 124 -24.93 -9.87 0.11
N VAL A 125 -25.18 -9.54 1.37
CA VAL A 125 -25.73 -8.24 1.77
C VAL A 125 -24.68 -7.14 1.53
N LEU A 126 -23.42 -7.37 1.87
CA LEU A 126 -22.34 -6.40 1.67
C LEU A 126 -22.10 -6.13 0.18
N LEU A 127 -22.18 -7.17 -0.66
CA LEU A 127 -22.03 -7.01 -2.11
C LEU A 127 -23.15 -6.15 -2.71
N THR A 128 -24.40 -6.35 -2.28
CA THR A 128 -25.52 -5.49 -2.74
C THR A 128 -25.43 -4.05 -2.26
N LYS A 129 -24.82 -3.81 -1.10
CA LYS A 129 -24.59 -2.48 -0.53
C LYS A 129 -23.26 -1.83 -0.91
N THR A 130 -22.39 -2.52 -1.65
CA THR A 130 -21.02 -2.03 -1.91
C THR A 130 -21.01 -0.63 -2.51
N ARG A 131 -21.88 -0.31 -3.48
CA ARG A 131 -21.91 1.04 -4.07
C ARG A 131 -22.31 2.12 -3.06
N GLU A 132 -23.23 1.82 -2.14
CA GLU A 132 -23.64 2.72 -1.05
C GLU A 132 -22.47 2.96 -0.09
N ILE A 133 -21.74 1.89 0.28
CA ILE A 133 -20.57 1.95 1.15
C ILE A 133 -19.43 2.79 0.53
N LEU A 134 -19.18 2.62 -0.77
CA LEU A 134 -18.14 3.36 -1.48
C LEU A 134 -18.45 4.86 -1.58
N GLY A 135 -19.72 5.27 -1.52
CA GLY A 135 -20.13 6.67 -1.70
C GLY A 135 -19.58 7.26 -3.00
N ASP A 136 -18.79 8.32 -2.87
CA ASP A 136 -18.21 9.04 -4.02
C ASP A 136 -16.96 8.37 -4.61
N TRP A 137 -16.38 7.37 -3.92
CA TRP A 137 -15.22 6.68 -4.45
C TRP A 137 -15.57 5.88 -5.71
N PRO A 138 -14.73 5.92 -6.75
CA PRO A 138 -15.03 5.24 -8.00
C PRO A 138 -14.88 3.72 -7.92
N ASN A 139 -14.11 3.21 -6.96
CA ASN A 139 -13.80 1.78 -6.86
C ASN A 139 -13.39 1.35 -5.43
N THR A 140 -13.41 0.04 -5.18
CA THR A 140 -13.07 -0.56 -3.88
C THR A 140 -11.63 -0.29 -3.45
N TYR A 141 -10.68 -0.25 -4.40
CA TYR A 141 -9.28 -0.03 -4.10
C TYR A 141 -9.02 1.34 -3.48
N THR A 142 -9.40 2.41 -4.17
CA THR A 142 -9.21 3.79 -3.70
C THR A 142 -9.91 4.05 -2.38
N PHE A 143 -11.14 3.55 -2.22
CA PHE A 143 -11.88 3.61 -0.96
C PHE A 143 -11.14 2.91 0.18
N THR A 144 -10.81 1.62 0.03
CA THR A 144 -10.16 0.86 1.12
C THR A 144 -8.76 1.38 1.45
N LYS A 145 -8.03 1.95 0.48
CA LYS A 145 -6.79 2.65 0.75
C LYS A 145 -7.00 3.92 1.58
N ALA A 146 -8.04 4.73 1.29
CA ALA A 146 -8.38 5.90 2.09
C ALA A 146 -8.74 5.53 3.55
N ILE A 147 -9.49 4.44 3.75
CA ILE A 147 -9.78 3.94 5.10
C ILE A 147 -8.51 3.40 5.78
N ALA A 148 -7.62 2.73 5.04
CA ALA A 148 -6.35 2.26 5.57
C ALA A 148 -5.43 3.40 6.02
N GLU A 149 -5.41 4.55 5.33
CA GLU A 149 -4.66 5.73 5.81
C GLU A 149 -5.18 6.22 7.18
N ASN A 150 -6.49 6.15 7.39
CA ASN A 150 -7.08 6.50 8.69
C ASN A 150 -6.74 5.48 9.76
N ALA A 151 -6.71 4.19 9.44
CA ALA A 151 -6.16 3.17 10.35
C ALA A 151 -4.71 3.50 10.73
N VAL A 152 -3.89 3.96 9.77
CA VAL A 152 -2.52 4.44 10.07
C VAL A 152 -2.58 5.60 11.04
N LYS A 153 -3.36 6.65 10.78
CA LYS A 153 -3.49 7.81 11.67
C LYS A 153 -3.86 7.43 13.10
N GLU A 154 -4.85 6.55 13.27
CA GLU A 154 -5.37 6.17 14.58
C GLU A 154 -4.42 5.26 15.35
N TYR A 155 -3.84 4.25 14.67
CA TYR A 155 -3.04 3.21 15.32
C TYR A 155 -1.55 3.53 15.38
N SER A 156 -1.08 4.59 14.73
CA SER A 156 0.34 5.01 14.72
C SER A 156 0.76 5.98 15.82
N LYS A 157 -0.14 6.39 16.72
CA LYS A 157 0.22 7.36 17.79
C LYS A 157 1.47 6.93 18.55
N ASN A 158 2.47 7.80 18.63
CA ASN A 158 3.79 7.55 19.23
C ASN A 158 4.61 6.43 18.56
N LEU A 159 4.34 6.09 17.30
CA LEU A 159 5.17 5.20 16.48
C LEU A 159 5.88 6.02 15.40
N PRO A 160 7.11 5.66 15.01
CA PRO A 160 7.82 6.33 13.94
C PRO A 160 7.23 5.90 12.59
N VAL A 161 6.19 6.61 12.13
CA VAL A 161 5.46 6.24 10.91
C VAL A 161 5.53 7.35 9.87
N CYS A 162 5.65 6.94 8.61
CA CYS A 162 5.35 7.79 7.46
C CYS A 162 4.45 7.07 6.46
N LEU A 163 3.82 7.86 5.60
CA LEU A 163 2.92 7.40 4.55
C LEU A 163 3.44 7.90 3.21
N VAL A 164 3.52 7.00 2.22
CA VAL A 164 3.98 7.31 0.86
C VAL A 164 2.84 7.06 -0.12
N ARG A 165 2.45 8.07 -0.90
CA ARG A 165 1.36 8.04 -1.90
C ARG A 165 1.95 8.08 -3.31
N PRO A 166 2.35 6.95 -3.89
CA PRO A 166 2.76 6.92 -5.29
C PRO A 166 1.57 7.13 -6.24
N ALA A 167 1.84 7.76 -7.39
CA ALA A 167 0.95 7.79 -8.55
C ALA A 167 0.92 6.42 -9.26
N ILE A 168 0.57 6.38 -10.55
CA ILE A 168 0.56 5.12 -11.32
C ILE A 168 1.99 4.62 -11.49
N VAL A 169 2.33 3.55 -10.78
CA VAL A 169 3.66 2.95 -10.85
C VAL A 169 3.82 2.18 -12.16
N ILE A 170 4.85 2.52 -12.92
CA ILE A 170 5.21 1.86 -14.18
C ILE A 170 6.55 1.14 -14.04
N ALA A 171 6.99 0.53 -15.16
CA ALA A 171 8.27 -0.17 -15.23
C ALA A 171 9.44 0.68 -14.71
N THR A 172 10.43 -0.01 -14.16
CA THR A 172 11.63 0.61 -13.61
C THR A 172 12.40 1.41 -14.66
N TYR A 173 12.91 2.57 -14.28
CA TYR A 173 13.72 3.41 -15.16
C TYR A 173 15.13 2.84 -15.34
N LYS A 174 15.76 2.39 -14.25
CA LYS A 174 17.16 1.94 -14.23
C LYS A 174 17.39 0.66 -13.42
N GLU A 175 16.92 0.59 -12.18
CA GLU A 175 17.31 -0.48 -11.23
C GLU A 175 16.12 -1.38 -10.85
N PRO A 176 16.34 -2.66 -10.49
CA PRO A 176 17.56 -3.45 -10.68
C PRO A 176 17.80 -3.86 -12.15
N LEU A 177 16.79 -3.68 -13.00
CA LEU A 177 16.81 -3.93 -14.44
C LEU A 177 16.00 -2.81 -15.10
N ARG A 178 16.48 -2.24 -16.20
CA ARG A 178 15.73 -1.22 -16.95
C ARG A 178 14.47 -1.84 -17.58
N SER A 179 13.37 -1.09 -17.55
CA SER A 179 12.07 -1.48 -18.12
C SER A 179 11.48 -2.76 -17.53
N TRP A 180 11.84 -3.12 -16.31
CA TRP A 180 11.30 -4.30 -15.65
C TRP A 180 9.93 -4.01 -15.04
N ILE A 181 9.00 -4.94 -15.25
CA ILE A 181 7.67 -4.97 -14.63
C ILE A 181 7.22 -6.43 -14.53
N ASP A 182 6.42 -6.76 -13.53
CA ASP A 182 5.95 -8.12 -13.25
C ASP A 182 4.45 -8.33 -13.49
N ASN A 183 3.74 -7.28 -13.92
CA ASN A 183 2.30 -7.30 -14.13
C ASN A 183 1.90 -6.47 -15.36
N LEU A 184 0.64 -6.62 -15.78
CA LEU A 184 0.03 -5.88 -16.89
C LEU A 184 -1.05 -4.91 -16.40
N TYR A 185 -0.98 -4.45 -15.15
CA TYR A 185 -2.01 -3.61 -14.57
C TYR A 185 -1.91 -2.16 -15.08
N GLY A 186 -3.06 -1.49 -15.17
CA GLY A 186 -3.16 -0.07 -15.49
C GLY A 186 -2.51 0.32 -16.82
N ALA A 187 -1.62 1.32 -16.76
CA ALA A 187 -0.94 1.90 -17.93
C ALA A 187 -0.15 0.86 -18.74
N THR A 188 0.46 -0.12 -18.09
CA THR A 188 1.23 -1.18 -18.76
C THR A 188 0.35 -2.03 -19.66
N GLY A 189 -0.84 -2.41 -19.19
CA GLY A 189 -1.81 -3.16 -19.99
C GLY A 189 -2.29 -2.38 -21.22
N ILE A 190 -2.49 -1.07 -21.07
CA ILE A 190 -2.84 -0.17 -22.18
C ILE A 190 -1.73 -0.16 -23.24
N VAL A 191 -0.47 0.02 -22.82
CA VAL A 191 0.69 0.06 -23.74
C VAL A 191 0.86 -1.27 -24.47
N VAL A 192 0.76 -2.40 -23.77
CA VAL A 192 0.88 -3.73 -24.38
C VAL A 192 -0.29 -4.01 -25.33
N GLY A 193 -1.52 -3.68 -24.92
CA GLY A 193 -2.70 -3.82 -25.77
C GLY A 193 -2.58 -3.01 -27.07
N ALA A 194 -2.08 -1.77 -26.99
CA ALA A 194 -1.86 -0.92 -28.15
C ALA A 194 -0.72 -1.45 -29.03
N GLY A 195 0.42 -1.80 -28.43
CA GLY A 195 1.60 -2.31 -29.14
C GLY A 195 1.38 -3.64 -29.85
N THR A 196 0.47 -4.48 -29.34
CA THR A 196 0.06 -5.75 -29.97
C THR A 196 -1.05 -5.57 -31.01
N GLY A 197 -1.66 -4.38 -31.10
CA GLY A 197 -2.81 -4.12 -31.98
C GLY A 197 -4.16 -4.65 -31.47
N LEU A 198 -4.20 -5.23 -30.27
CA LEU A 198 -5.44 -5.68 -29.62
C LEU A 198 -6.32 -4.49 -29.21
N LEU A 199 -5.71 -3.46 -28.63
CA LEU A 199 -6.37 -2.21 -28.26
C LEU A 199 -6.15 -1.17 -29.37
N LYS A 200 -7.20 -0.89 -30.14
CA LYS A 200 -7.13 0.08 -31.25
C LYS A 200 -7.50 1.50 -30.86
N THR A 201 -8.33 1.64 -29.83
CA THR A 201 -8.85 2.93 -29.34
C THR A 201 -8.98 2.89 -27.84
N LEU A 202 -8.62 3.97 -27.17
CA LEU A 202 -8.83 4.18 -25.74
C LEU A 202 -9.74 5.40 -25.54
N HIS A 203 -10.77 5.24 -24.71
CA HIS A 203 -11.59 6.38 -24.31
C HIS A 203 -10.89 7.14 -23.18
N CYS A 204 -10.47 8.37 -23.44
CA CYS A 204 -9.81 9.24 -22.47
C CYS A 204 -10.17 10.70 -22.69
N ASP A 205 -10.13 11.48 -21.61
CA ASP A 205 -10.20 12.94 -21.70
C ASP A 205 -8.82 13.50 -22.08
N LYS A 206 -8.72 14.11 -23.26
CA LYS A 206 -7.48 14.69 -23.79
C LYS A 206 -6.96 15.89 -22.97
N LYS A 207 -7.79 16.45 -22.08
CA LYS A 207 -7.40 17.56 -21.20
C LYS A 207 -6.81 17.09 -19.87
N LYS A 208 -6.85 15.79 -19.57
CA LYS A 208 -6.33 15.22 -18.33
C LYS A 208 -4.93 14.62 -18.56
N SER A 209 -4.05 14.87 -17.60
CA SER A 209 -2.72 14.23 -17.54
C SER A 209 -2.79 12.95 -16.72
N ALA A 210 -2.02 11.93 -17.13
CA ALA A 210 -1.83 10.72 -16.35
C ALA A 210 -0.50 10.81 -15.60
N GLU A 211 -0.56 10.89 -14.29
CA GLU A 211 0.61 10.89 -13.41
C GLU A 211 1.21 9.49 -13.32
N VAL A 212 2.40 9.30 -13.89
CA VAL A 212 3.09 8.00 -13.94
C VAL A 212 4.49 8.12 -13.39
N VAL A 213 4.87 7.16 -12.54
CA VAL A 213 6.15 7.19 -11.82
C VAL A 213 6.91 5.86 -11.95
N PRO A 214 8.24 5.87 -12.20
CA PRO A 214 9.02 4.64 -12.27
C PRO A 214 9.10 3.91 -10.92
N GLY A 215 8.95 2.58 -10.93
CA GLY A 215 8.96 1.77 -9.70
C GLY A 215 10.24 1.86 -8.86
N ASP A 216 11.40 2.01 -9.49
CA ASP A 216 12.68 2.19 -8.79
C ASP A 216 12.79 3.54 -8.10
N TYR A 217 12.15 4.58 -8.64
CA TYR A 217 12.12 5.89 -7.99
C TYR A 217 11.15 5.92 -6.81
N VAL A 218 10.01 5.21 -6.92
CA VAL A 218 9.10 5.00 -5.78
C VAL A 218 9.83 4.28 -4.65
N ILE A 219 10.61 3.24 -4.95
CA ILE A 219 11.42 2.52 -3.95
C ILE A 219 12.45 3.44 -3.31
N ASN A 220 13.15 4.28 -4.09
CA ASN A 220 14.10 5.25 -3.55
C ASN A 220 13.42 6.27 -2.62
N ASN A 221 12.24 6.77 -3.00
CA ASN A 221 11.44 7.65 -2.15
C ASN A 221 11.05 6.95 -0.84
N MET A 222 10.60 5.68 -0.88
CA MET A 222 10.27 4.91 0.32
C MET A 222 11.47 4.73 1.24
N ILE A 223 12.66 4.44 0.70
CA ILE A 223 13.89 4.29 1.50
C ILE A 223 14.28 5.62 2.14
N ALA A 224 14.21 6.72 1.39
CA ALA A 224 14.51 8.06 1.91
C ALA A 224 13.49 8.49 3.00
N ALA A 225 12.20 8.26 2.76
CA ALA A 225 11.14 8.53 3.72
C ALA A 225 11.31 7.71 5.01
N SER A 226 11.73 6.44 4.89
CA SER A 226 12.04 5.58 6.02
C SER A 226 13.20 6.11 6.86
N TYR A 227 14.29 6.53 6.20
CA TYR A 227 15.44 7.13 6.87
C TYR A 227 15.05 8.42 7.59
N GLN A 228 14.33 9.32 6.92
CA GLN A 228 13.88 10.57 7.53
C GLN A 228 13.00 10.31 8.77
N THR A 229 12.09 9.34 8.69
CA THR A 229 11.23 8.94 9.80
C THR A 229 12.03 8.41 11.00
N ALA A 230 13.10 7.65 10.75
CA ALA A 230 13.98 7.14 11.82
C ALA A 230 14.80 8.26 12.50
N MET A 231 15.14 9.32 11.77
CA MET A 231 15.90 10.45 12.30
C MET A 231 15.02 11.45 13.07
N ASP A 232 13.74 11.59 12.71
CA ASP A 232 12.83 12.58 13.27
C ASP A 232 12.03 12.05 14.49
N LYS A 233 12.74 11.72 15.58
CA LYS A 233 12.18 11.01 16.74
C LYS A 233 11.20 11.80 17.60
N ASN A 234 11.10 13.12 17.41
CA ASN A 234 10.30 14.01 18.26
C ASN A 234 9.00 14.46 17.58
N LYS A 235 8.65 13.88 16.43
CA LYS A 235 7.51 14.34 15.64
C LYS A 235 6.18 13.80 16.18
N GLU A 236 5.21 14.68 16.34
CA GLU A 236 3.86 14.34 16.80
C GLU A 236 2.94 13.86 15.66
N GLU A 237 3.22 14.28 14.43
CA GLU A 237 2.40 13.99 13.25
C GLU A 237 3.13 13.11 12.22
N VAL A 238 2.38 12.20 11.59
CA VAL A 238 2.88 11.30 10.55
C VAL A 238 3.15 12.09 9.26
N ASN A 239 4.36 11.97 8.72
CA ASN A 239 4.70 12.54 7.42
C ASN A 239 3.96 11.82 6.30
N ILE A 240 3.38 12.58 5.39
CA ILE A 240 2.76 12.08 4.16
C ILE A 240 3.58 12.60 2.99
N TYR A 241 3.99 11.71 2.08
CA TYR A 241 4.76 12.05 0.90
C TYR A 241 3.99 11.66 -0.36
N ASN A 242 3.51 12.64 -1.12
CA ASN A 242 2.99 12.43 -2.46
C ASN A 242 4.15 12.22 -3.43
N TYR A 243 4.14 11.11 -4.17
CA TYR A 243 5.13 10.82 -5.20
C TYR A 243 4.45 10.76 -6.58
N VAL A 244 4.32 11.94 -7.20
CA VAL A 244 3.67 12.22 -8.49
C VAL A 244 4.70 12.81 -9.47
N SER A 245 4.38 12.92 -10.77
CA SER A 245 5.30 13.37 -11.83
C SER A 245 5.22 14.85 -12.18
#